data_AF-A0AAU1GYE4-F1
#
_entry.id   AF-A0AAU1GYE4-F1
#
_cell.length_a   1.000
_cell.length_b   1.000
_cell.length_c   1.000
_cell.angle_alpha   90.00
_cell.angle_beta   90.00
_cell.angle_gamma   90.00
#
_symmetry.space_group_name_H-M   'P 1'
#
loop_
_entity.id
_entity.type
_entity.pdbx_description
1 polymer ?
#
loop_
_entity_poly.entity_id
_entity_poly.type
_entity_poly.pdbx_seq_one_letter_code
_entity_poly.pdbx_strand_id
1 'polypeptide(L)'
;MISNRRRRTVRGALAAVAATVAMAATAGTSFASGDPAGAAERAQASAGAEQQAGKAQGAAAPAARAAGTVETPSFAMDGVTKQTGDLYMYWTDNQGGFKPGEFVTSGFDAFADSISVDNDKDGWSDHTWTVHKDGKLTYSWIDDDSEYHNSQVGKGWNIYPTILSPGSIGGAQEADLIGLDKAGVLWGYLGYPDGNLTPRTRIGGGWGQYTQLAGQGDLTGDNKPDIVARDTSGVLWLYKGTGDYKVPFATRTRIGGGWNTYDRLLSVGDLNADGVADLIARKPNGDLFRYSGTGNAGSVFGSPAQIGHGFQIYNLL
;
A
#
# COMPACT_ATOMS: atom_id res chain seq x y z
N MET A 1 -36.06 -20.87 4.86
CA MET A 1 -36.42 -19.45 4.63
C MET A 1 -35.18 -18.70 4.22
N ILE A 2 -35.25 -18.09 3.05
CA ILE A 2 -34.17 -17.41 2.33
C ILE A 2 -34.05 -15.98 2.86
N SER A 3 -32.86 -15.54 3.26
CA SER A 3 -32.37 -14.16 3.13
C SER A 3 -31.13 -13.92 4.01
N ASN A 4 -29.92 -14.16 3.48
CA ASN A 4 -28.68 -13.59 4.05
C ASN A 4 -27.63 -13.23 2.99
N ARG A 5 -28.01 -13.12 1.71
CA ARG A 5 -27.07 -12.90 0.58
C ARG A 5 -27.11 -11.49 -0.04
N ARG A 6 -27.75 -10.49 0.57
CA ARG A 6 -27.96 -9.17 -0.07
C ARG A 6 -27.23 -7.97 0.55
N ARG A 7 -26.24 -8.15 1.43
CA ARG A 7 -25.49 -7.03 2.04
C ARG A 7 -23.99 -6.92 1.70
N ARG A 8 -23.44 -7.78 0.83
CA ARG A 8 -21.98 -7.81 0.56
C ARG A 8 -21.46 -6.94 -0.60
N THR A 9 -22.31 -6.22 -1.33
CA THR A 9 -21.91 -5.53 -2.58
C THR A 9 -21.66 -4.03 -2.47
N VAL A 10 -21.48 -3.47 -1.27
CA VAL A 10 -21.30 -2.00 -1.10
C VAL A 10 -19.98 -1.63 -0.38
N ARG A 11 -19.17 -2.61 0.09
CA ARG A 11 -18.03 -2.32 0.98
C ARG A 11 -16.79 -1.74 0.28
N GLY A 12 -16.45 -2.19 -0.92
CA GLY A 12 -15.18 -1.80 -1.58
C GLY A 12 -15.04 -0.32 -1.97
N ALA A 13 -16.15 0.42 -2.14
CA ALA A 13 -16.10 1.84 -2.52
C ALA A 13 -16.06 2.81 -1.32
N LEU A 14 -16.43 2.35 -0.11
CA LEU A 14 -16.48 3.20 1.09
C LEU A 14 -15.19 3.11 1.94
N ALA A 15 -14.38 2.05 1.75
CA ALA A 15 -13.23 1.74 2.58
C ALA A 15 -12.10 2.81 2.56
N ALA A 16 -11.90 3.57 1.48
CA ALA A 16 -10.91 4.67 1.53
C ALA A 16 -11.53 6.06 1.76
N VAL A 17 -12.85 6.21 1.54
CA VAL A 17 -13.54 7.48 1.81
C VAL A 17 -13.67 7.72 3.32
N ALA A 18 -13.92 6.68 4.13
CA ALA A 18 -14.06 6.87 5.58
C ALA A 18 -12.71 6.95 6.34
N ALA A 19 -11.63 6.34 5.83
CA ALA A 19 -10.28 6.58 6.36
C ALA A 19 -9.82 8.05 6.20
N THR A 20 -10.38 8.73 5.21
CA THR A 20 -10.07 10.11 4.84
C THR A 20 -10.76 11.15 5.73
N VAL A 21 -12.02 10.95 6.13
CA VAL A 21 -12.77 11.98 6.87
C VAL A 21 -12.31 12.10 8.33
N ALA A 22 -11.83 11.01 8.94
CA ALA A 22 -11.46 10.99 10.35
C ALA A 22 -10.02 11.44 10.66
N MET A 23 -9.10 11.43 9.68
CA MET A 23 -7.73 11.96 9.89
C MET A 23 -7.67 13.49 9.94
N ALA A 24 -8.76 14.19 9.62
CA ALA A 24 -8.87 15.65 9.68
C ALA A 24 -9.36 16.21 11.03
N ALA A 25 -9.69 15.38 12.04
CA ALA A 25 -10.36 15.86 13.25
C ALA A 25 -9.45 16.25 14.43
N THR A 26 -8.12 16.18 14.32
CA THR A 26 -7.21 16.66 15.39
C THR A 26 -6.08 17.54 14.89
N ALA A 27 -6.40 18.75 14.42
CA ALA A 27 -5.50 19.91 14.54
C ALA A 27 -6.28 21.22 14.40
N GLY A 28 -6.81 21.72 15.51
CA GLY A 28 -7.14 23.14 15.61
C GLY A 28 -5.83 23.94 15.74
N THR A 29 -5.56 24.81 14.77
CA THR A 29 -5.28 26.25 14.94
C THR A 29 -5.10 26.88 13.55
N SER A 30 -5.83 27.96 13.32
CA SER A 30 -5.79 28.80 12.13
C SER A 30 -4.41 29.42 11.89
N PHE A 31 -3.87 29.26 10.69
CA PHE A 31 -2.97 30.25 10.09
C PHE A 31 -3.37 30.51 8.65
N ALA A 32 -3.56 31.79 8.33
CA ALA A 32 -3.79 32.25 6.98
C ALA A 32 -2.53 31.99 6.13
N SER A 33 -2.57 31.02 5.23
CA SER A 33 -1.57 30.85 4.17
C SER A 33 -1.97 31.68 2.95
N GLY A 34 -1.09 32.58 2.52
CA GLY A 34 -1.29 33.54 1.43
C GLY A 34 -1.34 32.96 0.01
N ASP A 35 -2.04 31.84 -0.20
CA ASP A 35 -2.30 31.29 -1.54
C ASP A 35 -3.82 31.11 -1.78
N PRO A 36 -4.52 32.20 -2.17
CA PRO A 36 -5.95 32.15 -2.46
C PRO A 36 -6.28 31.33 -3.71
N ALA A 37 -5.32 31.08 -4.62
CA ALA A 37 -5.55 30.26 -5.82
C ALA A 37 -5.64 28.78 -5.45
N GLY A 38 -4.69 28.28 -4.64
CA GLY A 38 -4.75 26.92 -4.11
C GLY A 38 -5.95 26.70 -3.18
N ALA A 39 -6.40 27.72 -2.44
CA ALA A 39 -7.58 27.62 -1.59
C ALA A 39 -8.89 27.46 -2.39
N ALA A 40 -9.01 28.16 -3.52
CA ALA A 40 -10.17 28.03 -4.41
C ALA A 40 -10.19 26.68 -5.14
N GLU A 41 -9.02 26.18 -5.58
CA GLU A 41 -8.89 24.87 -6.22
C GLU A 41 -9.19 23.72 -5.24
N ARG A 42 -8.71 23.82 -3.99
CA ARG A 42 -9.07 22.89 -2.90
C ARG A 42 -10.57 22.91 -2.60
N ALA A 43 -11.20 24.08 -2.52
CA ALA A 43 -12.64 24.20 -2.28
C ALA A 43 -13.50 23.61 -3.42
N GLN A 44 -13.04 23.75 -4.67
CA GLN A 44 -13.69 23.14 -5.83
C GLN A 44 -13.50 21.62 -5.88
N ALA A 45 -12.33 21.12 -5.48
CA ALA A 45 -12.05 19.69 -5.36
C ALA A 45 -12.91 19.04 -4.27
N SER A 46 -13.07 19.67 -3.09
CA SER A 46 -13.95 19.20 -2.02
C SER A 46 -15.42 19.10 -2.46
N ALA A 47 -15.92 20.13 -3.15
CA ALA A 47 -17.29 20.13 -3.66
C ALA A 47 -17.51 19.08 -4.78
N GLY A 48 -16.47 18.79 -5.57
CA GLY A 48 -16.47 17.71 -6.56
C GLY A 48 -16.51 16.32 -5.93
N ALA A 49 -15.77 16.10 -4.85
CA ALA A 49 -15.75 14.84 -4.10
C ALA A 49 -17.13 14.53 -3.46
N GLU A 50 -17.79 15.55 -2.87
CA GLU A 50 -19.15 15.41 -2.34
C GLU A 50 -20.19 15.07 -3.43
N GLN A 51 -20.07 15.66 -4.63
CA GLN A 51 -20.94 15.34 -5.76
C GLN A 51 -20.67 13.96 -6.37
N GLN A 52 -19.43 13.47 -6.36
CA GLN A 52 -19.09 12.14 -6.85
C GLN A 52 -19.48 11.04 -5.86
N ALA A 53 -19.38 11.29 -4.55
CA ALA A 53 -19.93 10.41 -3.51
C ALA A 53 -21.44 10.22 -3.65
N GLY A 54 -22.18 11.28 -4.02
CA GLY A 54 -23.61 11.20 -4.34
C GLY A 54 -23.94 10.43 -5.64
N LYS A 55 -23.00 10.32 -6.59
CA LYS A 55 -23.18 9.56 -7.85
C LYS A 55 -22.76 8.09 -7.74
N ALA A 56 -21.80 7.76 -6.86
CA ALA A 56 -21.38 6.38 -6.59
C ALA A 56 -22.51 5.53 -5.98
N GLN A 57 -23.51 6.16 -5.35
CA GLN A 57 -24.72 5.50 -4.86
C GLN A 57 -25.64 4.95 -5.98
N GLY A 58 -25.39 5.30 -7.25
CA GLY A 58 -26.18 4.88 -8.41
C GLY A 58 -25.48 3.93 -9.39
N ALA A 59 -24.23 3.53 -9.14
CA ALA A 59 -23.51 2.62 -10.03
C ALA A 59 -23.96 1.16 -9.79
N ALA A 60 -24.39 0.48 -10.85
CA ALA A 60 -24.75 -0.93 -10.78
C ALA A 60 -23.54 -1.77 -10.35
N ALA A 61 -23.72 -2.62 -9.33
CA ALA A 61 -22.70 -3.55 -8.88
C ALA A 61 -22.25 -4.46 -10.05
N PRO A 62 -20.95 -4.72 -10.23
CA PRO A 62 -20.47 -5.68 -11.22
C PRO A 62 -21.02 -7.07 -10.88
N ALA A 63 -21.26 -7.88 -11.92
CA ALA A 63 -21.80 -9.22 -11.78
C ALA A 63 -20.89 -10.09 -10.89
N ALA A 64 -21.48 -10.84 -9.96
CA ALA A 64 -20.75 -11.74 -9.07
C ALA A 64 -19.94 -12.77 -9.88
N ARG A 65 -18.61 -12.70 -9.79
CA ARG A 65 -17.69 -13.73 -10.29
C ARG A 65 -17.70 -14.93 -9.34
N ALA A 66 -17.45 -16.12 -9.91
CA ALA A 66 -17.54 -17.39 -9.20
C ALA A 66 -16.52 -17.48 -8.05
N ALA A 67 -16.94 -18.01 -6.91
CA ALA A 67 -16.09 -18.24 -5.74
C ALA A 67 -15.07 -19.35 -6.04
N GLY A 68 -13.77 -19.02 -6.03
CA GLY A 68 -12.72 -20.02 -6.18
C GLY A 68 -11.34 -19.55 -6.63
N THR A 69 -10.87 -18.38 -6.20
CA THR A 69 -9.44 -17.95 -6.24
C THR A 69 -9.25 -16.92 -5.13
N VAL A 70 -8.15 -16.98 -4.38
CA VAL A 70 -7.74 -15.84 -3.54
C VAL A 70 -7.49 -14.70 -4.53
N GLU A 71 -8.22 -13.60 -4.42
CA GLU A 71 -8.00 -12.44 -5.27
C GLU A 71 -6.69 -11.81 -4.81
N THR A 72 -5.70 -11.72 -5.69
CA THR A 72 -4.49 -10.95 -5.37
C THR A 72 -4.94 -9.50 -5.21
N PRO A 73 -4.75 -8.89 -4.04
CA PRO A 73 -5.37 -7.61 -3.75
C PRO A 73 -4.81 -6.50 -4.65
N SER A 74 -5.63 -5.49 -4.90
CA SER A 74 -5.23 -4.26 -5.59
C SER A 74 -5.38 -3.10 -4.63
N PHE A 75 -4.32 -2.32 -4.44
CA PHE A 75 -4.31 -1.21 -3.51
C PHE A 75 -4.30 0.12 -4.26
N ALA A 76 -5.01 1.11 -3.71
CA ALA A 76 -4.82 2.49 -4.13
C ALA A 76 -3.40 2.93 -3.79
N MET A 77 -2.84 3.81 -4.60
CA MET A 77 -1.57 4.46 -4.29
C MET A 77 -1.84 5.79 -3.59
N ASP A 78 -1.26 5.95 -2.41
CA ASP A 78 -1.26 7.21 -1.68
C ASP A 78 -0.16 8.14 -2.21
N GLY A 79 -0.39 9.44 -2.18
CA GLY A 79 0.61 10.43 -2.57
C GLY A 79 0.57 11.64 -1.66
N VAL A 80 1.60 11.83 -0.83
CA VAL A 80 1.70 13.00 0.05
C VAL A 80 2.65 14.04 -0.57
N THR A 81 2.12 15.21 -0.93
CA THR A 81 2.88 16.25 -1.63
C THR A 81 4.06 16.74 -0.80
N LYS A 82 5.17 17.11 -1.46
CA LYS A 82 6.38 17.58 -0.75
C LYS A 82 6.20 18.94 -0.09
N GLN A 83 5.43 19.81 -0.72
CA GLN A 83 5.34 21.22 -0.38
C GLN A 83 4.25 21.52 0.66
N THR A 84 3.14 20.81 0.57
CA THR A 84 1.92 21.14 1.34
C THR A 84 1.47 20.02 2.28
N GLY A 85 2.04 18.82 2.17
CA GLY A 85 1.60 17.67 2.96
C GLY A 85 0.17 17.25 2.63
N ASP A 86 -0.27 17.51 1.40
CA ASP A 86 -1.60 17.16 0.91
C ASP A 86 -1.59 15.69 0.49
N LEU A 87 -2.57 14.94 0.99
CA LEU A 87 -2.80 13.56 0.57
C LEU A 87 -3.62 13.56 -0.73
N TYR A 88 -3.11 12.84 -1.71
CA TYR A 88 -3.82 12.42 -2.91
C TYR A 88 -3.94 10.91 -2.92
N MET A 89 -5.04 10.38 -3.44
CA MET A 89 -5.24 8.96 -3.62
C MET A 89 -5.47 8.63 -5.09
N TYR A 90 -4.83 7.57 -5.55
CA TYR A 90 -4.86 7.09 -6.92
C TYR A 90 -5.46 5.68 -6.95
N TRP A 91 -6.74 5.60 -7.32
CA TRP A 91 -7.44 4.33 -7.45
C TRP A 91 -6.96 3.54 -8.67
N THR A 92 -6.84 2.23 -8.54
CA THR A 92 -6.62 1.33 -9.68
C THR A 92 -7.72 1.49 -10.74
N ASP A 93 -7.33 1.46 -12.02
CA ASP A 93 -8.25 1.37 -13.16
C ASP A 93 -8.57 -0.08 -13.56
N ASN A 94 -7.95 -1.06 -12.91
CA ASN A 94 -8.00 -2.50 -13.20
C ASN A 94 -7.58 -2.85 -14.64
N GLN A 95 -6.80 -1.99 -15.28
CA GLN A 95 -6.23 -2.15 -16.62
C GLN A 95 -4.71 -1.98 -16.61
N GLY A 96 -4.10 -1.84 -15.43
CA GLY A 96 -2.67 -1.66 -15.27
C GLY A 96 -2.22 -0.25 -14.95
N GLY A 97 -3.14 0.67 -14.68
CA GLY A 97 -2.84 2.06 -14.35
C GLY A 97 -3.65 2.55 -13.17
N PHE A 98 -3.71 3.88 -13.06
CA PHE A 98 -4.48 4.57 -12.03
C PHE A 98 -5.47 5.53 -12.67
N LYS A 99 -6.61 5.70 -12.03
CA LYS A 99 -7.52 6.82 -12.26
C LYS A 99 -6.82 8.15 -11.90
N PRO A 100 -7.36 9.30 -12.36
CA PRO A 100 -6.86 10.60 -11.93
C PRO A 100 -6.80 10.70 -10.40
N GLY A 101 -5.71 11.29 -9.89
CA GLY A 101 -5.52 11.46 -8.45
C GLY A 101 -6.58 12.37 -7.84
N GLU A 102 -7.16 11.93 -6.74
CA GLU A 102 -8.18 12.67 -6.00
C GLU A 102 -7.51 13.34 -4.80
N PHE A 103 -7.73 14.66 -4.63
CA PHE A 103 -7.32 15.32 -3.39
C PHE A 103 -8.20 14.81 -2.25
N VAL A 104 -7.54 14.39 -1.18
CA VAL A 104 -8.16 13.72 -0.05
C VAL A 104 -8.32 14.73 1.10
N THR A 105 -7.19 15.20 1.64
CA THR A 105 -7.14 16.21 2.71
C THR A 105 -5.68 16.71 2.88
N SER A 106 -5.47 17.69 3.76
CA SER A 106 -4.15 18.24 4.11
C SER A 106 -3.67 17.74 5.48
N GLY A 107 -2.39 17.94 5.80
CA GLY A 107 -1.83 17.67 7.14
C GLY A 107 -1.16 16.32 7.30
N PHE A 108 -0.77 15.68 6.20
CA PHE A 108 -0.13 14.35 6.20
C PHE A 108 1.40 14.42 6.34
N ASP A 109 1.95 15.60 6.67
CA ASP A 109 3.39 15.80 6.88
C ASP A 109 3.98 14.99 8.03
N ALA A 110 3.15 14.52 8.95
CA ALA A 110 3.59 13.67 10.06
C ALA A 110 3.88 12.22 9.62
N PHE A 111 3.44 11.80 8.43
CA PHE A 111 3.50 10.39 8.03
C PHE A 111 4.83 10.07 7.38
N ALA A 112 5.42 8.96 7.80
CA ALA A 112 6.59 8.37 7.20
C ALA A 112 6.19 7.30 6.16
N ASP A 113 5.10 6.57 6.42
CA ASP A 113 4.59 5.51 5.52
C ASP A 113 3.10 5.22 5.75
N SER A 114 2.42 4.70 4.73
CA SER A 114 1.03 4.25 4.72
C SER A 114 0.96 2.91 3.98
N ILE A 115 0.54 1.84 4.67
CA ILE A 115 0.62 0.48 4.15
C ILE A 115 -0.76 -0.15 4.27
N SER A 116 -1.46 -0.24 3.13
CA SER A 116 -2.72 -0.95 3.01
C SER A 116 -2.54 -2.46 3.14
N VAL A 117 -3.53 -3.12 3.71
CA VAL A 117 -3.62 -4.58 3.79
C VAL A 117 -5.03 -5.04 3.46
N ASP A 118 -5.13 -6.30 3.01
CA ASP A 118 -6.37 -7.02 2.75
C ASP A 118 -6.37 -8.28 3.63
N ASN A 119 -6.94 -8.18 4.83
CA ASN A 119 -6.93 -9.27 5.80
C ASN A 119 -8.06 -10.27 5.57
N ASP A 120 -9.21 -9.83 5.05
CA ASP A 120 -10.34 -10.72 4.74
C ASP A 120 -10.25 -11.39 3.37
N LYS A 121 -9.27 -10.99 2.55
CA LYS A 121 -8.89 -11.57 1.25
C LYS A 121 -9.99 -11.43 0.21
N ASP A 122 -10.69 -10.31 0.24
CA ASP A 122 -11.73 -9.97 -0.72
C ASP A 122 -11.22 -9.16 -1.93
N GLY A 123 -9.91 -8.92 -1.99
CA GLY A 123 -9.24 -8.19 -3.06
C GLY A 123 -9.11 -6.69 -2.81
N TRP A 124 -9.71 -6.17 -1.74
CA TRP A 124 -9.72 -4.75 -1.41
C TRP A 124 -8.96 -4.48 -0.10
N SER A 125 -8.44 -3.26 0.02
CA SER A 125 -7.90 -2.83 1.31
C SER A 125 -9.02 -2.73 2.34
N ASP A 126 -8.85 -3.41 3.47
CA ASP A 126 -9.76 -3.33 4.61
C ASP A 126 -9.12 -2.56 5.79
N HIS A 127 -7.79 -2.62 5.92
CA HIS A 127 -7.05 -1.94 6.97
C HIS A 127 -5.80 -1.22 6.45
N THR A 128 -5.26 -0.31 7.26
CA THR A 128 -4.05 0.45 6.95
C THR A 128 -3.16 0.56 8.18
N TRP A 129 -1.88 0.23 7.99
CA TRP A 129 -0.82 0.58 8.92
C TRP A 129 -0.27 1.95 8.57
N THR A 130 -0.18 2.86 9.53
CA THR A 130 0.45 4.17 9.33
C THR A 130 1.66 4.31 10.23
N VAL A 131 2.81 4.55 9.63
CA VAL A 131 4.06 4.86 10.33
C VAL A 131 4.20 6.37 10.41
N HIS A 132 4.34 6.89 11.61
CA HIS A 132 4.53 8.33 11.84
C HIS A 132 6.02 8.65 12.04
N LYS A 133 6.45 9.83 11.60
CA LYS A 133 7.85 10.31 11.71
C LYS A 133 8.33 10.41 13.16
N ASP A 134 7.42 10.62 14.11
CA ASP A 134 7.70 10.63 15.55
C ASP A 134 7.86 9.22 16.16
N GLY A 135 7.68 8.17 15.35
CA GLY A 135 7.80 6.77 15.72
C GLY A 135 6.52 6.14 16.25
N LYS A 136 5.37 6.80 16.18
CA LYS A 136 4.07 6.16 16.41
C LYS A 136 3.74 5.20 15.26
N LEU A 137 3.17 4.04 15.58
CA LEU A 137 2.47 3.17 14.64
C LEU A 137 0.99 3.17 14.98
N THR A 138 0.15 3.43 14.00
CA THR A 138 -1.30 3.31 14.12
C THR A 138 -1.84 2.29 13.14
N TYR A 139 -2.97 1.69 13.48
CA TYR A 139 -3.71 0.76 12.66
C TYR A 139 -5.14 1.24 12.55
N SER A 140 -5.63 1.41 11.32
CA SER A 140 -6.99 1.87 11.06
C SER A 140 -7.77 0.94 10.17
N TRP A 141 -9.08 0.93 10.35
CA TRP A 141 -10.01 0.07 9.63
C TRP A 141 -11.39 0.66 9.57
N ILE A 142 -12.23 0.09 8.71
CA ILE A 142 -13.65 0.40 8.64
C ILE A 142 -14.44 -0.85 8.95
N ASP A 143 -15.39 -0.71 9.85
CA ASP A 143 -16.22 -1.82 10.26
C ASP A 143 -17.43 -2.04 9.34
N ASP A 144 -18.22 -3.03 9.72
CA ASP A 144 -19.40 -3.47 9.01
C ASP A 144 -20.49 -2.39 8.85
N ASP A 145 -20.47 -1.37 9.71
CA ASP A 145 -21.39 -0.24 9.76
C ASP A 145 -20.80 1.00 9.07
N SER A 146 -19.67 0.85 8.38
CA SER A 146 -18.92 1.94 7.71
C SER A 146 -18.35 2.98 8.68
N GLU A 147 -18.16 2.62 9.95
CA GLU A 147 -17.51 3.48 10.94
C GLU A 147 -15.98 3.31 10.84
N TYR A 148 -15.27 4.44 10.86
CA TYR A 148 -13.81 4.46 10.88
C TYR A 148 -13.29 4.26 12.30
N HIS A 149 -12.31 3.38 12.44
CA HIS A 149 -11.60 3.12 13.67
C HIS A 149 -10.10 3.36 13.48
N ASN A 150 -9.45 3.84 14.53
CA ASN A 150 -8.01 3.99 14.59
C ASN A 150 -7.51 3.60 15.98
N SER A 151 -6.45 2.79 16.02
CA SER A 151 -5.77 2.42 17.25
C SER A 151 -4.29 2.76 17.16
N GLN A 152 -3.72 3.21 18.28
CA GLN A 152 -2.27 3.31 18.40
C GLN A 152 -1.72 1.96 18.84
N VAL A 153 -0.97 1.31 17.96
CA VAL A 153 -0.39 -0.02 18.22
C VAL A 153 0.90 0.10 19.03
N GLY A 154 1.71 1.14 18.78
CA GLY A 154 2.94 1.33 19.55
C GLY A 154 3.70 2.61 19.25
N LYS A 155 4.86 2.75 19.90
CA LYS A 155 5.83 3.84 19.73
C LYS A 155 7.23 3.28 19.45
N GLY A 156 8.12 4.14 18.95
CA GLY A 156 9.51 3.78 18.65
C GLY A 156 9.71 3.08 17.30
N TRP A 157 8.74 3.14 16.40
CA TRP A 157 8.82 2.53 15.07
C TRP A 157 9.76 3.26 14.09
N ASN A 158 10.15 4.50 14.41
CA ASN A 158 11.14 5.28 13.67
C ASN A 158 12.58 4.73 13.76
N ILE A 159 12.79 3.61 14.46
CA ILE A 159 14.05 2.85 14.40
C ILE A 159 14.23 2.13 13.06
N TYR A 160 13.13 1.87 12.35
CA TYR A 160 13.11 1.18 11.06
C TYR A 160 13.13 2.22 9.92
N PRO A 161 14.25 2.38 9.18
CA PRO A 161 14.24 3.12 7.93
C PRO A 161 13.33 2.55 6.84
N THR A 162 12.91 1.28 6.96
CA THR A 162 11.97 0.64 6.03
C THR A 162 11.04 -0.27 6.79
N ILE A 163 9.75 -0.11 6.56
CA ILE A 163 8.68 -1.00 7.04
C ILE A 163 7.84 -1.35 5.80
N LEU A 164 7.41 -2.59 5.66
CA LEU A 164 6.43 -2.97 4.64
C LEU A 164 5.58 -4.15 5.13
N SER A 165 4.45 -4.39 4.45
CA SER A 165 3.57 -5.53 4.70
C SER A 165 3.52 -6.40 3.44
N PRO A 166 4.27 -7.51 3.38
CA PRO A 166 4.26 -8.37 2.19
C PRO A 166 2.97 -9.20 2.07
N GLY A 167 2.20 -9.33 3.15
CA GLY A 167 1.10 -10.29 3.30
C GLY A 167 1.40 -11.25 4.46
N SER A 168 0.65 -12.35 4.56
CA SER A 168 0.87 -13.38 5.58
C SER A 168 2.15 -14.19 5.28
N ILE A 169 3.20 -14.01 6.08
CA ILE A 169 4.49 -14.70 5.90
C ILE A 169 4.52 -16.10 6.52
N GLY A 170 3.38 -16.61 6.98
CA GLY A 170 3.23 -18.00 7.46
C GLY A 170 3.11 -18.16 8.98
N GLY A 171 2.60 -17.15 9.69
CA GLY A 171 2.29 -17.23 11.12
C GLY A 171 0.80 -17.06 11.40
N ALA A 172 0.29 -15.85 11.16
CA ALA A 172 -1.12 -15.50 11.28
C ALA A 172 -1.82 -15.53 9.91
N GLN A 173 -3.16 -15.45 9.87
CA GLN A 173 -3.90 -15.45 8.60
C GLN A 173 -3.81 -14.08 7.89
N GLU A 174 -3.62 -13.04 8.69
CA GLU A 174 -3.57 -11.62 8.36
C GLU A 174 -2.21 -11.22 7.77
N ALA A 175 -2.16 -10.01 7.22
CA ALA A 175 -0.93 -9.46 6.68
C ALA A 175 0.05 -9.08 7.81
N ASP A 176 1.30 -9.54 7.68
CA ASP A 176 2.35 -9.35 8.68
C ASP A 176 3.23 -8.14 8.34
N LEU A 177 3.88 -7.52 9.33
CA LEU A 177 4.85 -6.44 9.09
C LEU A 177 6.28 -6.95 9.12
N ILE A 178 7.12 -6.42 8.24
CA ILE A 178 8.58 -6.54 8.34
C ILE A 178 9.22 -5.16 8.48
N GLY A 179 10.23 -5.06 9.36
CA GLY A 179 11.00 -3.84 9.61
C GLY A 179 12.50 -4.08 9.45
N LEU A 180 13.15 -3.26 8.62
CA LEU A 180 14.61 -3.24 8.49
C LEU A 180 15.18 -2.17 9.41
N ASP A 181 16.01 -2.56 10.39
CA ASP A 181 16.64 -1.60 11.29
C ASP A 181 17.95 -1.01 10.70
N LYS A 182 18.46 0.04 11.35
CA LYS A 182 19.70 0.72 10.95
C LYS A 182 20.96 -0.16 11.08
N ALA A 183 20.91 -1.27 11.81
CA ALA A 183 21.99 -2.24 11.88
C ALA A 183 21.94 -3.27 10.73
N GLY A 184 20.95 -3.16 9.83
CA GLY A 184 20.77 -4.06 8.71
C GLY A 184 20.17 -5.41 9.12
N VAL A 185 19.44 -5.46 10.23
CA VAL A 185 18.67 -6.63 10.66
C VAL A 185 17.22 -6.47 10.23
N LEU A 186 16.70 -7.49 9.57
CA LEU A 186 15.29 -7.60 9.23
C LEU A 186 14.54 -8.31 10.36
N TRP A 187 13.44 -7.72 10.78
CA TRP A 187 12.57 -8.19 11.85
C TRP A 187 11.17 -8.43 11.31
N GLY A 188 10.52 -9.51 11.74
CA GLY A 188 9.13 -9.83 11.42
C GLY A 188 8.21 -9.63 12.62
N TYR A 189 6.99 -9.18 12.36
CA TYR A 189 5.93 -8.98 13.33
C TYR A 189 4.66 -9.64 12.80
N LEU A 190 4.20 -10.69 13.47
CA LEU A 190 2.93 -11.31 13.10
C LEU A 190 1.77 -10.38 13.47
N GLY A 191 0.88 -10.15 12.51
CA GLY A 191 -0.35 -9.36 12.64
C GLY A 191 -1.53 -10.17 13.16
N TYR A 192 -2.44 -9.50 13.85
CA TYR A 192 -3.75 -10.03 14.23
C TYR A 192 -4.87 -9.11 13.69
N PRO A 193 -6.11 -9.61 13.53
CA PRO A 193 -7.21 -8.83 12.96
C PRO A 193 -7.50 -7.52 13.69
N ASP A 194 -7.23 -7.49 15.00
CA ASP A 194 -7.50 -6.35 15.88
C ASP A 194 -6.38 -5.30 15.87
N GLY A 195 -5.37 -5.44 14.99
CA GLY A 195 -4.23 -4.56 14.90
C GLY A 195 -3.13 -4.82 15.94
N ASN A 196 -3.25 -5.85 16.77
CA ASN A 196 -2.17 -6.26 17.65
C ASN A 196 -1.03 -6.91 16.86
N LEU A 197 0.18 -6.76 17.38
CA LEU A 197 1.40 -7.36 16.83
C LEU A 197 2.08 -8.23 17.88
N THR A 198 2.64 -9.35 17.43
CA THR A 198 3.55 -10.15 18.25
C THR A 198 4.84 -9.39 18.58
N PRO A 199 5.60 -9.81 19.62
CA PRO A 199 6.99 -9.40 19.75
C PRO A 199 7.79 -9.74 18.50
N ARG A 200 8.72 -8.85 18.12
CA ARG A 200 9.50 -9.01 16.89
C ARG A 200 10.30 -10.32 16.87
N THR A 201 10.25 -11.01 15.74
CA THR A 201 11.09 -12.18 15.43
C THR A 201 12.24 -11.76 14.54
N ARG A 202 13.46 -12.19 14.86
CA ARG A 202 14.63 -11.88 14.02
C ARG A 202 14.63 -12.76 12.77
N ILE A 203 14.47 -12.16 11.60
CA ILE A 203 14.56 -12.86 10.31
C ILE A 203 16.02 -13.07 9.91
N GLY A 204 16.85 -12.03 9.99
CA GLY A 204 18.26 -12.15 9.63
C GLY A 204 19.02 -10.82 9.56
N GLY A 205 20.35 -10.89 9.50
CA GLY A 205 21.22 -9.73 9.29
C GLY A 205 21.66 -9.58 7.83
N GLY A 206 22.36 -8.49 7.53
CA GLY A 206 22.94 -8.23 6.20
C GLY A 206 21.98 -7.55 5.21
N TRP A 207 20.79 -7.17 5.64
CA TRP A 207 19.80 -6.48 4.78
C TRP A 207 20.14 -5.01 4.52
N GLY A 208 21.06 -4.42 5.31
CA GLY A 208 21.58 -3.07 5.09
C GLY A 208 22.37 -2.87 3.79
N GLN A 209 22.59 -3.94 3.01
CA GLN A 209 23.15 -3.86 1.65
C GLN A 209 22.14 -3.38 0.60
N TYR A 210 20.84 -3.34 0.94
CA TYR A 210 19.77 -2.93 0.05
C TYR A 210 19.42 -1.46 0.23
N THR A 211 19.19 -0.80 -0.91
CA THR A 211 18.74 0.60 -0.97
C THR A 211 17.23 0.71 -0.90
N GLN A 212 16.50 -0.35 -1.27
CA GLN A 212 15.04 -0.40 -1.17
C GLN A 212 14.56 -1.85 -1.09
N LEU A 213 13.50 -2.05 -0.32
CA LEU A 213 12.69 -3.25 -0.30
C LEU A 213 11.28 -2.88 -0.75
N ALA A 214 10.63 -3.76 -1.51
CA ALA A 214 9.23 -3.63 -1.90
C ALA A 214 8.63 -5.03 -2.02
N GLY A 215 7.39 -5.23 -1.62
CA GLY A 215 6.66 -6.47 -1.84
C GLY A 215 5.36 -6.45 -1.07
N GLN A 216 4.27 -6.83 -1.74
CA GLN A 216 2.92 -6.92 -1.20
C GLN A 216 2.14 -7.89 -2.11
N GLY A 217 2.15 -9.17 -1.76
CA GLY A 217 1.55 -10.24 -2.56
C GLY A 217 2.54 -11.21 -3.18
N ASP A 218 2.02 -12.12 -4.01
CA ASP A 218 2.73 -13.23 -4.64
C ASP A 218 3.19 -12.85 -6.06
N LEU A 219 4.51 -12.85 -6.28
CA LEU A 219 5.13 -12.57 -7.58
C LEU A 219 5.45 -13.85 -8.36
N THR A 220 5.40 -15.00 -7.69
CA THR A 220 5.90 -16.27 -8.21
C THR A 220 4.84 -17.36 -8.38
N GLY A 221 3.59 -17.06 -8.06
CA GLY A 221 2.42 -17.92 -8.28
C GLY A 221 2.34 -19.11 -7.31
N ASP A 222 3.07 -19.09 -6.20
CA ASP A 222 3.07 -20.17 -5.20
C ASP A 222 2.18 -19.91 -3.98
N ASN A 223 1.36 -18.85 -4.04
CA ASN A 223 0.46 -18.35 -3.00
C ASN A 223 1.17 -17.94 -1.71
N LYS A 224 2.45 -17.55 -1.80
CA LYS A 224 3.21 -17.02 -0.67
C LYS A 224 3.67 -15.61 -1.01
N PRO A 225 3.62 -14.68 -0.05
CA PRO A 225 4.05 -13.34 -0.33
C PRO A 225 5.56 -13.28 -0.59
N ASP A 226 5.92 -12.61 -1.66
CA ASP A 226 7.29 -12.40 -2.09
C ASP A 226 7.71 -10.95 -1.84
N ILE A 227 9.02 -10.70 -1.76
CA ILE A 227 9.57 -9.35 -1.80
C ILE A 227 10.66 -9.24 -2.85
N VAL A 228 10.89 -8.02 -3.31
CA VAL A 228 12.07 -7.64 -4.08
C VAL A 228 12.96 -6.70 -3.28
N ALA A 229 14.26 -6.78 -3.55
CA ALA A 229 15.26 -5.96 -2.89
C ALA A 229 16.25 -5.41 -3.92
N ARG A 230 16.47 -4.10 -3.93
CA ARG A 230 17.45 -3.46 -4.82
C ARG A 230 18.75 -3.20 -4.07
N ASP A 231 19.86 -3.76 -4.54
CA ASP A 231 21.18 -3.47 -3.95
C ASP A 231 21.77 -2.14 -4.43
N THR A 232 22.90 -1.74 -3.84
CA THR A 232 23.58 -0.48 -4.18
C THR A 232 24.10 -0.43 -5.62
N SER A 233 24.32 -1.58 -6.26
CA SER A 233 24.75 -1.67 -7.66
C SER A 233 23.58 -1.58 -8.65
N GLY A 234 22.35 -1.53 -8.15
CA GLY A 234 21.14 -1.47 -8.97
C GLY A 234 20.69 -2.83 -9.50
N VAL A 235 21.16 -3.92 -8.88
CA VAL A 235 20.61 -5.25 -9.14
C VAL A 235 19.34 -5.43 -8.30
N LEU A 236 18.28 -5.94 -8.93
CA LEU A 236 17.06 -6.33 -8.26
C LEU A 236 17.10 -7.83 -7.97
N TRP A 237 16.77 -8.17 -6.74
CA TRP A 237 16.76 -9.52 -6.21
C TRP A 237 15.34 -9.90 -5.82
N LEU A 238 14.89 -11.08 -6.22
CA LEU A 238 13.66 -11.71 -5.71
C LEU A 238 13.99 -12.51 -4.46
N TYR A 239 13.15 -12.36 -3.44
CA TYR A 239 13.10 -13.16 -2.23
C TYR A 239 11.76 -13.86 -2.15
N LYS A 240 11.77 -15.16 -2.46
CA LYS A 240 10.55 -15.96 -2.47
C LYS A 240 10.03 -16.22 -1.06
N GLY A 241 8.73 -16.10 -0.86
CA GLY A 241 8.05 -16.51 0.36
C GLY A 241 8.22 -18.00 0.64
N THR A 242 8.44 -18.36 1.90
CA THR A 242 8.48 -19.78 2.33
C THR A 242 7.16 -20.21 2.98
N GLY A 243 6.41 -19.26 3.53
CA GLY A 243 5.27 -19.53 4.40
C GLY A 243 5.67 -20.07 5.78
N ASP A 244 6.90 -19.82 6.22
CA ASP A 244 7.35 -20.00 7.60
C ASP A 244 7.86 -18.66 8.12
N TYR A 245 7.12 -18.03 9.04
CA TYR A 245 7.47 -16.70 9.57
C TYR A 245 8.84 -16.61 10.24
N LYS A 246 9.45 -17.74 10.64
CA LYS A 246 10.80 -17.75 11.22
C LYS A 246 11.87 -17.64 10.15
N VAL A 247 11.58 -18.10 8.94
CA VAL A 247 12.46 -18.04 7.78
C VAL A 247 11.62 -17.63 6.56
N PRO A 248 11.03 -16.42 6.56
CA PRO A 248 9.95 -16.07 5.64
C PRO A 248 10.38 -15.99 4.18
N PHE A 249 11.69 -15.86 3.94
CA PHE A 249 12.23 -15.74 2.59
C PHE A 249 13.30 -16.79 2.30
N ALA A 250 13.22 -17.37 1.10
CA ALA A 250 14.25 -18.25 0.55
C ALA A 250 15.50 -17.46 0.14
N THR A 251 16.54 -18.19 -0.28
CA THR A 251 17.74 -17.59 -0.87
C THR A 251 17.37 -16.71 -2.07
N ARG A 252 17.95 -15.50 -2.12
CA ARG A 252 17.66 -14.52 -3.17
C ARG A 252 18.05 -15.02 -4.57
N THR A 253 17.25 -14.64 -5.56
CA THR A 253 17.54 -14.86 -6.99
C THR A 253 17.68 -13.52 -7.70
N ARG A 254 18.70 -13.36 -8.55
CA ARG A 254 18.87 -12.15 -9.35
C ARG A 254 17.80 -12.09 -10.45
N ILE A 255 17.04 -11.00 -10.51
CA ILE A 255 15.96 -10.82 -11.50
C ILE A 255 16.16 -9.63 -12.44
N GLY A 256 17.26 -8.87 -12.30
CA GLY A 256 17.63 -7.84 -13.27
C GLY A 256 18.70 -6.89 -12.75
N GLY A 257 19.21 -6.02 -13.64
CA GLY A 257 20.12 -4.92 -13.29
C GLY A 257 19.63 -3.59 -13.86
N GLY A 258 20.25 -2.48 -13.46
CA GLY A 258 19.89 -1.15 -13.95
C GLY A 258 18.75 -0.48 -13.19
N TRP A 259 18.28 -1.07 -12.08
CA TRP A 259 17.17 -0.56 -11.28
C TRP A 259 17.49 0.73 -10.52
N ASN A 260 18.74 1.20 -10.54
CA ASN A 260 19.14 2.53 -10.05
C ASN A 260 18.64 3.68 -10.95
N THR A 261 18.04 3.38 -12.11
CA THR A 261 17.31 4.38 -12.90
C THR A 261 16.05 4.91 -12.17
N TYR A 262 15.54 4.15 -11.21
CA TYR A 262 14.37 4.49 -10.40
C TYR A 262 14.79 5.05 -9.03
N ASP A 263 14.06 6.00 -8.47
CA ASP A 263 14.28 6.50 -7.10
C ASP A 263 13.31 5.90 -6.08
N ARG A 264 12.20 5.30 -6.56
CA ARG A 264 11.28 4.50 -5.75
C ARG A 264 10.81 3.25 -6.49
N LEU A 265 10.67 2.19 -5.72
CA LEU A 265 9.93 0.97 -5.99
C LEU A 265 8.79 0.90 -4.96
N LEU A 266 7.59 0.62 -5.44
CA LEU A 266 6.36 0.59 -4.66
C LEU A 266 5.63 -0.72 -4.95
N SER A 267 4.94 -1.23 -3.94
CA SER A 267 4.06 -2.38 -4.09
C SER A 267 2.63 -1.92 -3.87
N VAL A 268 1.78 -2.27 -4.82
CA VAL A 268 0.38 -1.80 -4.91
C VAL A 268 -0.55 -2.95 -5.30
N GLY A 269 -0.05 -4.19 -5.22
CA GLY A 269 -0.81 -5.38 -5.59
C GLY A 269 -0.98 -5.54 -7.11
N ASP A 270 -2.08 -6.18 -7.53
CA ASP A 270 -2.39 -6.49 -8.93
C ASP A 270 -3.13 -5.32 -9.61
N LEU A 271 -2.47 -4.54 -10.48
CA LEU A 271 -3.09 -3.35 -11.08
C LEU A 271 -3.90 -3.67 -12.34
N ASN A 272 -3.66 -4.82 -12.98
CA ASN A 272 -4.33 -5.24 -14.20
C ASN A 272 -5.35 -6.36 -14.01
N ALA A 273 -5.65 -6.71 -12.76
CA ALA A 273 -6.61 -7.73 -12.38
C ALA A 273 -6.34 -9.09 -13.08
N ASP A 274 -5.06 -9.45 -13.23
CA ASP A 274 -4.64 -10.72 -13.83
C ASP A 274 -4.36 -11.84 -12.82
N GLY A 275 -4.48 -11.53 -11.53
CA GLY A 275 -4.26 -12.41 -10.40
C GLY A 275 -2.83 -12.42 -9.88
N VAL A 276 -1.93 -11.57 -10.37
CA VAL A 276 -0.52 -11.52 -9.94
C VAL A 276 -0.14 -10.12 -9.49
N ALA A 277 0.64 -10.02 -8.41
CA ALA A 277 1.08 -8.72 -7.92
C ALA A 277 2.04 -8.03 -8.90
N ASP A 278 1.91 -6.72 -9.02
CA ASP A 278 2.76 -5.87 -9.84
C ASP A 278 3.79 -5.10 -9.00
N LEU A 279 4.79 -4.54 -9.67
CA LEU A 279 5.71 -3.57 -9.08
C LEU A 279 5.60 -2.22 -9.80
N ILE A 280 5.45 -1.16 -9.02
CA ILE A 280 5.55 0.20 -9.54
C ILE A 280 6.94 0.75 -9.30
N ALA A 281 7.49 1.43 -10.30
CA ALA A 281 8.79 2.04 -10.25
C ALA A 281 8.71 3.50 -10.71
N ARG A 282 9.19 4.42 -9.88
CA ARG A 282 9.23 5.86 -10.19
C ARG A 282 10.65 6.29 -10.53
N LYS A 283 10.78 7.07 -11.61
CA LYS A 283 12.03 7.77 -11.95
C LYS A 283 12.15 9.10 -11.19
N PRO A 284 13.36 9.66 -11.03
CA PRO A 284 13.56 10.96 -10.42
C PRO A 284 12.77 12.12 -11.06
N ASN A 285 12.48 12.03 -12.36
CA ASN A 285 11.68 13.02 -13.08
C ASN A 285 10.15 12.87 -12.87
N GLY A 286 9.72 11.86 -12.09
CA GLY A 286 8.33 11.59 -11.79
C GLY A 286 7.60 10.69 -12.78
N ASP A 287 8.29 10.15 -13.79
CA ASP A 287 7.70 9.11 -14.64
C ASP A 287 7.44 7.86 -13.79
N LEU A 288 6.23 7.32 -13.91
CA LEU A 288 5.79 6.13 -13.20
C LEU A 288 5.69 4.96 -14.19
N PHE A 289 6.29 3.83 -13.83
CA PHE A 289 6.27 2.62 -14.64
C PHE A 289 5.67 1.47 -13.85
N ARG A 290 4.81 0.67 -14.50
CA ARG A 290 4.36 -0.63 -14.00
C ARG A 290 5.19 -1.72 -14.62
N TYR A 291 5.67 -2.62 -13.78
CA TYR A 291 6.22 -3.92 -14.14
C TYR A 291 5.19 -4.99 -13.80
N SER A 292 4.54 -5.55 -14.82
CA SER A 292 3.53 -6.58 -14.59
C SER A 292 4.15 -7.85 -14.05
N GLY A 293 3.59 -8.39 -12.97
CA GLY A 293 3.93 -9.71 -12.48
C GLY A 293 3.61 -10.79 -13.51
N THR A 294 4.32 -11.92 -13.46
CA THR A 294 4.04 -13.07 -14.34
C THR A 294 3.64 -14.33 -13.61
N GLY A 295 3.73 -14.34 -12.27
CA GLY A 295 3.51 -15.52 -11.45
C GLY A 295 4.59 -16.59 -11.71
N ASN A 296 5.79 -16.18 -12.12
CA ASN A 296 6.87 -17.09 -12.48
C ASN A 296 8.23 -16.58 -11.97
N ALA A 297 8.83 -17.32 -11.03
CA ALA A 297 10.12 -16.99 -10.43
C ALA A 297 11.28 -16.87 -11.45
N GLY A 298 11.20 -17.53 -12.59
CA GLY A 298 12.22 -17.46 -13.65
C GLY A 298 12.08 -16.22 -14.55
N SER A 299 10.94 -15.54 -14.53
CA SER A 299 10.64 -14.39 -15.36
C SER A 299 9.69 -13.43 -14.65
N VAL A 300 10.08 -12.95 -13.45
CA VAL A 300 9.18 -12.28 -12.49
C VAL A 300 8.33 -11.15 -13.09
N PHE A 301 8.92 -10.33 -13.96
CA PHE A 301 8.23 -9.20 -14.57
C PHE A 301 8.23 -9.23 -16.09
N GLY A 302 7.15 -8.73 -16.68
CA GLY A 302 7.07 -8.36 -18.09
C GLY A 302 7.81 -7.05 -18.42
N SER A 303 7.69 -6.61 -19.68
CA SER A 303 8.23 -5.31 -20.12
C SER A 303 7.54 -4.16 -19.37
N PRO A 304 8.29 -3.11 -18.97
CA PRO A 304 7.71 -1.98 -18.27
C PRO A 304 6.76 -1.18 -19.16
N ALA A 305 5.62 -0.78 -18.59
CA ALA A 305 4.69 0.17 -19.19
C ALA A 305 4.75 1.49 -18.42
N GLN A 306 4.88 2.62 -19.11
CA GLN A 306 4.74 3.92 -18.45
C GLN A 306 3.26 4.18 -18.18
N ILE A 307 2.92 4.46 -16.92
CA ILE A 307 1.54 4.61 -16.44
C ILE A 307 1.28 6.01 -15.86
N GLY A 308 2.30 6.86 -15.79
CA GLY A 308 2.17 8.20 -15.22
C GLY A 308 3.39 9.08 -15.43
N HIS A 309 3.22 10.36 -15.09
CA HIS A 309 4.25 11.40 -15.06
C HIS A 309 3.94 12.40 -13.95
N GLY A 310 4.90 13.23 -13.54
CA GLY A 310 4.67 14.27 -12.55
C GLY A 310 4.71 13.82 -11.08
N PHE A 311 5.00 12.54 -10.80
CA PHE A 311 5.00 11.98 -9.44
C PHE A 311 6.22 12.39 -8.58
N GLN A 312 7.15 13.20 -9.10
CA GLN A 312 8.28 13.74 -8.34
C GLN A 312 7.85 14.76 -7.27
N ILE A 313 6.58 15.18 -7.28
CA ILE A 313 5.99 16.08 -6.28
C ILE A 313 5.58 15.38 -4.99
N TYR A 314 5.76 14.06 -4.88
CA TYR A 314 5.36 13.28 -3.72
C TYR A 314 6.57 12.84 -2.88
N ASN A 315 6.48 13.00 -1.56
CA ASN A 315 7.47 12.51 -0.59
C ASN A 315 7.23 11.03 -0.25
N LEU A 316 5.96 10.70 0.00
CA LEU A 316 5.41 9.36 0.19
C LEU A 316 4.64 8.99 -1.07
N LEU A 317 4.92 7.80 -1.59
CA LEU A 317 4.16 7.07 -2.59
C LEU A 317 4.09 5.60 -2.17
#